data_AF-A0A817GTX2-F1
#
_entry.id   AF-A0A817GTX2-F1
#
_cell.length_a   1.000
_cell.length_b   1.000
_cell.length_c   1.000
_cell.angle_alpha   90.00
_cell.angle_beta   90.00
_cell.angle_gamma   90.00
#
_symmetry.space_group_name_H-M   'P 1'
#
loop_
_entity.id
_entity.type
_entity.pdbx_description
1 polymer ?
#
loop_
_entity_poly.entity_id
_entity_poly.type
_entity_poly.pdbx_seq_one_letter_code
_entity_poly.pdbx_strand_id
1 'polypeptide(L)'
;MRQGIDQKLLVGTSIICIFYAQYCNGLKINSLSIDFDPLPFTAGYIVNVTDNYLDVEIQPPHRTDINRQVQGLIRYDRKEMRPAFGSKTYHFYQVQPTNINTSLVSTSILRIPLTSRTELTIGDAIVTIYYIFIPSILVTDSTDLIIQSINIHSYWRIALVTNRVKRVIISDYYVILYDGRWLSANSDCIHFIRTSEYISLSNSKCQRQSDDGLNVLTPYIIVAKAINTTTVINQAFN
;
A
#
# COMPACT_ATOMS: atom_id res chain seq x y z
N MET A 1 -10.62 -3.46 -25.72
CA MET A 1 -11.62 -4.22 -24.93
C MET A 1 -10.83 -5.13 -23.99
N ARG A 2 -10.91 -4.95 -22.67
CA ARG A 2 -10.14 -5.73 -21.68
C ARG A 2 -10.83 -7.09 -21.51
N GLN A 3 -10.22 -8.18 -21.97
CA GLN A 3 -10.86 -9.51 -21.88
C GLN A 3 -10.65 -10.13 -20.49
N GLY A 4 -11.71 -10.60 -19.86
CA GLY A 4 -11.67 -11.47 -18.67
C GLY A 4 -11.38 -10.81 -17.32
N ILE A 5 -10.78 -9.62 -17.30
CA ILE A 5 -10.35 -8.94 -16.06
C ILE A 5 -11.52 -8.61 -15.12
N ASP A 6 -12.68 -8.26 -15.67
CA ASP A 6 -13.88 -7.89 -14.93
C ASP A 6 -14.79 -9.11 -14.62
N GLN A 7 -14.40 -10.32 -15.03
CA GLN A 7 -15.23 -11.52 -14.85
C GLN A 7 -15.00 -12.24 -13.52
N LYS A 8 -13.87 -11.98 -12.84
CA LYS A 8 -13.51 -12.63 -11.58
C LYS A 8 -12.98 -11.61 -10.59
N LEU A 9 -13.80 -11.22 -9.62
CA LEU A 9 -13.40 -10.35 -8.52
C LEU A 9 -13.13 -11.17 -7.26
N LEU A 10 -11.91 -11.09 -6.74
CA LEU A 10 -11.53 -11.62 -5.43
C LEU A 10 -11.60 -10.48 -4.42
N VAL A 11 -12.45 -10.61 -3.41
CA VAL A 11 -12.56 -9.63 -2.32
C VAL A 11 -11.98 -10.24 -1.05
N GLY A 12 -10.86 -9.69 -0.57
CA GLY A 12 -10.31 -10.06 0.73
C GLY A 12 -11.15 -9.47 1.85
N THR A 13 -11.73 -10.33 2.70
CA THR A 13 -12.52 -9.92 3.88
C THR A 13 -11.69 -9.84 5.17
N SER A 14 -10.42 -10.19 5.06
CA SER A 14 -9.43 -10.19 6.13
C SER A 14 -8.13 -9.59 5.60
N ILE A 15 -7.26 -9.17 6.51
CA ILE A 15 -5.91 -8.72 6.15
C ILE A 15 -5.09 -9.94 5.75
N ILE A 16 -4.90 -10.16 4.45
CA ILE A 16 -4.22 -11.35 3.92
C ILE A 16 -3.49 -11.03 2.62
N CYS A 17 -2.46 -11.84 2.34
CA CYS A 17 -1.85 -11.91 1.02
C CYS A 17 -2.69 -12.84 0.14
N ILE A 18 -3.34 -12.30 -0.89
CA ILE A 18 -4.26 -13.05 -1.76
C ILE A 18 -3.49 -14.15 -2.50
N PHE A 19 -2.28 -13.84 -2.97
CA PHE A 19 -1.40 -14.80 -3.62
C PHE A 19 -0.02 -14.78 -2.99
N TYR A 20 0.33 -15.88 -2.33
CA TYR A 20 1.71 -16.17 -1.90
C TYR A 20 2.24 -17.37 -2.69
N ALA A 21 3.30 -17.16 -3.46
CA ALA A 21 3.94 -18.22 -4.25
C ALA A 21 5.45 -18.24 -4.01
N GLN A 22 6.01 -19.44 -3.90
CA GLN A 22 7.44 -19.64 -3.66
C GLN A 22 7.94 -20.87 -4.43
N TYR A 23 9.21 -20.86 -4.85
CA TYR A 23 9.86 -21.98 -5.53
C TYR A 23 9.14 -22.48 -6.80
N CYS A 24 8.50 -21.56 -7.53
CA CYS A 24 7.76 -21.88 -8.74
C CYS A 24 8.63 -21.77 -10.01
N ASN A 25 8.31 -22.57 -11.02
CA ASN A 25 8.86 -22.48 -12.36
C ASN A 25 7.71 -22.41 -13.39
N GLY A 26 7.59 -21.29 -14.11
CA GLY A 26 6.52 -21.08 -15.09
C GLY A 26 5.17 -20.69 -14.48
N LEU A 27 5.17 -19.90 -13.40
CA LEU A 27 3.93 -19.44 -12.75
C LEU A 27 3.23 -18.38 -13.60
N LYS A 28 1.93 -18.57 -13.86
CA LYS A 28 1.06 -17.56 -14.50
C LYS A 28 -0.13 -17.20 -13.62
N ILE A 29 -0.25 -15.92 -13.26
CA ILE A 29 -1.44 -15.34 -12.61
C ILE A 29 -2.15 -14.47 -13.64
N ASN A 30 -3.41 -14.77 -13.96
CA ASN A 30 -4.12 -14.02 -14.99
C ASN A 30 -5.63 -13.93 -14.82
N SER A 31 -6.21 -12.91 -15.48
CA SER A 31 -7.65 -12.75 -15.70
C SER A 31 -8.47 -12.66 -14.41
N LEU A 32 -8.10 -11.73 -13.52
CA LEU A 32 -8.81 -11.47 -12.27
C LEU A 32 -8.68 -10.02 -11.81
N SER A 33 -9.58 -9.63 -10.92
CA SER A 33 -9.56 -8.39 -10.17
C SER A 33 -9.40 -8.69 -8.68
N ILE A 34 -8.70 -7.84 -7.93
CA ILE A 34 -8.53 -7.94 -6.48
C ILE A 34 -9.05 -6.67 -5.81
N ASP A 35 -9.78 -6.84 -4.72
CA ASP A 35 -10.22 -5.76 -3.83
C ASP A 35 -10.29 -6.22 -2.37
N PHE A 36 -10.57 -5.32 -1.44
CA PHE A 36 -10.75 -5.60 -0.02
C PHE A 36 -11.96 -4.87 0.57
N ASP A 37 -12.66 -5.55 1.49
CA ASP A 37 -13.67 -4.96 2.39
C ASP A 37 -13.50 -5.59 3.79
N PRO A 38 -13.10 -4.83 4.83
CA PRO A 38 -12.93 -3.38 4.86
C PRO A 38 -11.75 -2.89 4.03
N LEU A 39 -11.83 -1.60 3.65
CA LEU A 39 -10.75 -0.93 2.93
C LEU A 39 -9.49 -0.81 3.81
N PRO A 40 -8.30 -0.84 3.18
CA PRO A 40 -7.04 -0.74 3.90
C PRO A 40 -6.69 0.68 4.37
N PHE A 41 -7.56 1.64 4.09
CA PHE A 41 -7.46 3.05 4.41
C PHE A 41 -8.86 3.62 4.66
N THR A 42 -8.90 4.81 5.27
CA THR A 42 -10.11 5.63 5.29
C THR A 42 -9.78 7.06 4.88
N ALA A 43 -10.78 7.85 4.50
CA ALA A 43 -10.55 9.24 4.09
C ALA A 43 -11.73 10.14 4.48
N GLY A 44 -11.42 11.40 4.74
CA GLY A 44 -12.43 12.36 5.15
C GLY A 44 -11.88 13.75 5.40
N TYR A 45 -12.68 14.58 6.07
CA TYR A 45 -12.33 15.94 6.43
C TYR A 45 -12.09 16.05 7.93
N ILE A 46 -11.04 16.77 8.30
CA ILE A 46 -10.74 17.02 9.70
C ILE A 46 -11.78 17.98 10.28
N VAL A 47 -12.39 17.59 11.41
CA VAL A 47 -13.37 18.41 12.14
C VAL A 47 -12.84 18.87 13.50
N ASN A 48 -11.79 18.22 14.02
CA ASN A 48 -11.11 18.62 15.25
C ASN A 48 -9.61 18.26 15.19
N VAL A 49 -8.77 19.11 15.78
CA VAL A 49 -7.31 18.91 15.83
C VAL A 49 -6.80 19.23 17.23
N THR A 50 -5.99 18.32 17.77
CA THR A 50 -5.20 18.55 18.98
C THR A 50 -3.77 18.09 18.75
N ASP A 51 -2.90 18.25 19.74
CA ASP A 51 -1.53 17.73 19.68
C ASP A 51 -1.46 16.19 19.72
N ASN A 52 -2.54 15.51 20.15
CA ASN A 52 -2.56 14.07 20.42
C ASN A 52 -3.52 13.29 19.51
N TYR A 53 -4.46 13.95 18.83
CA TYR A 53 -5.41 13.30 17.95
C TYR A 53 -6.05 14.26 16.94
N LEU A 54 -6.63 13.66 15.90
CA LEU A 54 -7.55 14.27 14.94
C LEU A 54 -8.92 13.61 15.07
N ASP A 55 -9.99 14.38 14.97
CA ASP A 55 -11.30 13.80 14.66
C ASP A 55 -11.60 14.08 13.19
N VAL A 56 -11.97 13.04 12.45
CA VAL A 56 -12.17 13.08 10.99
C VAL A 56 -13.58 12.62 10.67
N GLU A 57 -14.33 13.48 10.00
CA GLU A 57 -15.60 13.12 9.38
C GLU A 57 -15.32 12.32 8.11
N ILE A 58 -15.50 11.00 8.23
CA ILE A 58 -15.25 10.04 7.16
C ILE A 58 -16.27 10.23 6.04
N GLN A 59 -15.78 10.25 4.80
CA GLN A 59 -16.59 10.48 3.61
C GLN A 59 -16.87 9.18 2.87
N PRO A 60 -18.09 8.97 2.33
CA PRO A 60 -18.37 7.84 1.45
C PRO A 60 -17.42 7.78 0.23
N PRO A 61 -17.09 6.58 -0.28
CA PRO A 61 -17.54 5.25 0.20
C PRO A 61 -16.74 4.74 1.42
N HIS A 62 -15.81 5.53 1.96
CA HIS A 62 -15.00 5.13 3.10
C HIS A 62 -15.87 4.98 4.36
N ARG A 63 -15.40 4.16 5.30
CA ARG A 63 -16.10 3.86 6.55
C ARG A 63 -15.16 4.13 7.72
N THR A 64 -15.74 4.41 8.89
CA THR A 64 -14.99 4.43 10.14
C THR A 64 -14.46 3.03 10.42
N ASP A 65 -13.14 2.86 10.51
CA ASP A 65 -12.50 1.59 10.91
C ASP A 65 -11.77 1.81 12.25
N ILE A 66 -12.30 1.18 13.29
CA ILE A 66 -11.83 1.30 14.67
C ILE A 66 -10.80 0.22 15.00
N ASN A 67 -10.07 0.39 16.10
CA ASN A 67 -9.04 -0.57 16.53
C ASN A 67 -7.92 -0.75 15.49
N ARG A 68 -7.63 0.29 14.71
CA ARG A 68 -6.51 0.31 13.75
C ARG A 68 -5.37 1.19 14.26
N GLN A 69 -4.16 0.70 14.11
CA GLN A 69 -2.97 1.56 14.19
C GLN A 69 -2.83 2.34 12.89
N VAL A 70 -2.54 3.64 13.00
CA VAL A 70 -2.34 4.52 11.85
C VAL A 70 -0.85 4.68 11.61
N GLN A 71 -0.40 4.31 10.42
CA GLN A 71 0.97 4.49 9.96
C GLN A 71 1.19 5.86 9.33
N GLY A 72 0.24 6.31 8.52
CA GLY A 72 0.43 7.46 7.65
C GLY A 72 -0.82 8.33 7.55
N LEU A 73 -0.60 9.64 7.43
CA LEU A 73 -1.61 10.65 7.14
C LEU A 73 -1.14 11.47 5.94
N ILE A 74 -1.96 11.51 4.90
CA ILE A 74 -1.68 12.28 3.68
C ILE A 74 -2.70 13.40 3.60
N ARG A 75 -2.26 14.66 3.60
CA ARG A 75 -3.13 15.77 3.18
C ARG A 75 -3.46 15.59 1.71
N TYR A 76 -4.74 15.64 1.38
CA TYR A 76 -5.27 15.27 0.09
C TYR A 76 -5.93 16.47 -0.60
N ASP A 77 -5.70 16.63 -1.89
CA ASP A 77 -6.44 17.57 -2.73
C ASP A 77 -7.66 16.84 -3.31
N ARG A 78 -8.82 17.08 -2.70
CA ARG A 78 -10.06 16.40 -3.09
C ARG A 78 -10.60 16.85 -4.46
N LYS A 79 -10.23 18.05 -4.92
CA LYS A 79 -10.67 18.58 -6.21
C LYS A 79 -9.91 17.90 -7.35
N GLU A 80 -8.58 17.86 -7.22
CA GLU A 80 -7.71 17.26 -8.23
C GLU A 80 -7.53 15.74 -8.04
N MET A 81 -8.01 15.21 -6.91
CA MET A 81 -7.98 13.79 -6.54
C MET A 81 -6.56 13.21 -6.56
N ARG A 82 -5.71 13.77 -5.71
CA ARG A 82 -4.29 13.40 -5.53
C ARG A 82 -3.78 13.91 -4.18
N PRO A 83 -2.60 13.47 -3.70
CA PRO A 83 -1.94 14.12 -2.57
C PRO A 83 -1.82 15.63 -2.80
N ALA A 84 -1.99 16.40 -1.72
CA ALA A 84 -1.75 17.83 -1.74
C ALA A 84 -0.30 18.09 -2.14
N PHE A 85 -0.08 19.19 -2.86
CA PHE A 85 1.21 19.53 -3.48
C PHE A 85 1.59 20.98 -3.19
N GLY A 86 2.85 21.33 -3.43
CA GLY A 86 3.38 22.67 -3.14
C GLY A 86 3.39 22.98 -1.65
N SER A 87 2.99 24.19 -1.26
CA SER A 87 2.96 24.63 0.15
C SER A 87 1.97 23.87 1.03
N LYS A 88 1.04 23.12 0.44
CA LYS A 88 0.10 22.27 1.17
C LYS A 88 0.59 20.83 1.29
N THR A 89 1.73 20.46 0.69
CA THR A 89 2.25 19.09 0.77
C THR A 89 2.48 18.74 2.22
N TYR A 90 1.78 17.71 2.70
CA TYR A 90 2.00 17.19 4.04
C TYR A 90 1.70 15.70 4.04
N HIS A 91 2.74 14.92 4.29
CA HIS A 91 2.67 13.48 4.49
C HIS A 91 3.40 13.19 5.79
N PHE A 92 2.69 12.60 6.72
CA PHE A 92 3.18 12.33 8.05
C PHE A 92 3.13 10.83 8.32
N TYR A 93 4.30 10.23 8.57
CA TYR A 93 4.41 8.85 9.03
C TYR A 93 4.65 8.83 10.53
N GLN A 94 3.98 7.91 11.22
CA GLN A 94 4.13 7.70 12.65
C GLN A 94 4.27 6.21 12.96
N VAL A 95 5.07 5.93 13.98
CA VAL A 95 5.17 4.62 14.61
C VAL A 95 4.43 4.69 15.92
N GLN A 96 3.19 4.21 15.92
CA GLN A 96 2.34 4.24 17.11
C GLN A 96 2.74 3.13 18.09
N PRO A 97 2.70 3.39 19.42
CA PRO A 97 2.69 2.32 20.42
C PRO A 97 1.58 1.29 20.12
N THR A 98 1.82 0.03 20.48
CA THR A 98 0.92 -1.10 20.16
C THR A 98 -0.49 -0.99 20.74
N ASN A 99 -0.67 -0.16 21.78
CA ASN A 99 -1.93 0.02 22.48
C ASN A 99 -2.72 1.27 22.05
N ILE A 100 -2.27 2.01 21.03
CA ILE A 100 -2.91 3.23 20.56
C ILE A 100 -3.54 3.00 19.19
N ASN A 101 -4.89 3.04 19.16
CA ASN A 101 -5.69 2.74 17.98
C ASN A 101 -6.72 3.82 17.69
N THR A 102 -7.26 3.81 16.48
CA THR A 102 -8.44 4.58 16.10
C THR A 102 -9.65 4.21 16.98
N SER A 103 -10.47 5.21 17.30
CA SER A 103 -11.69 5.03 18.09
C SER A 103 -12.85 5.83 17.51
N LEU A 104 -14.08 5.43 17.84
CA LEU A 104 -15.28 6.09 17.35
C LEU A 104 -15.62 7.30 18.24
N VAL A 105 -15.86 8.45 17.63
CA VAL A 105 -16.48 9.61 18.30
C VAL A 105 -17.99 9.60 18.05
N SER A 106 -18.37 9.33 16.80
CA SER A 106 -19.75 9.10 16.35
C SER A 106 -19.71 8.22 15.09
N THR A 107 -20.87 7.79 14.57
CA THR A 107 -20.97 6.88 13.40
C THR A 107 -20.17 7.34 12.17
N SER A 108 -20.02 8.64 11.95
CA SER A 108 -19.24 9.19 10.83
C SER A 108 -17.92 9.83 11.24
N ILE A 109 -17.64 9.94 12.54
CA ILE A 109 -16.43 10.63 13.04
C ILE A 109 -15.48 9.62 13.68
N LEU A 110 -14.33 9.44 13.04
CA LEU A 110 -13.23 8.60 13.53
C LEU A 110 -12.19 9.48 14.23
N ARG A 111 -11.82 9.10 15.45
CA ARG A 111 -10.65 9.65 16.13
C ARG A 111 -9.40 8.92 15.68
N ILE A 112 -8.44 9.67 15.17
CA ILE A 112 -7.12 9.20 14.77
C ILE A 112 -6.10 9.70 15.78
N PRO A 113 -5.39 8.80 16.47
CA PRO A 113 -4.32 9.20 17.37
C PRO A 113 -3.10 9.73 16.60
N LEU A 114 -2.41 10.69 17.21
CA LEU A 114 -1.16 11.28 16.74
C LEU A 114 -0.02 10.97 17.73
N THR A 115 1.17 10.67 17.22
CA THR A 115 2.38 10.57 18.06
C THR A 115 3.09 11.90 18.25
N SER A 116 2.73 12.92 17.47
CA SER A 116 3.31 14.25 17.55
C SER A 116 2.38 15.29 16.94
N ARG A 117 2.63 16.55 17.27
CA ARG A 117 1.92 17.69 16.69
C ARG A 117 1.96 17.65 15.15
N THR A 118 0.83 17.99 14.54
CA THR A 118 0.66 18.00 13.08
C THR A 118 0.49 19.41 12.52
N GLU A 119 0.79 19.57 11.23
CA GLU A 119 0.48 20.78 10.46
C GLU A 119 -0.93 20.75 9.85
N LEU A 120 -1.64 19.64 10.01
CA LEU A 120 -3.02 19.49 9.55
C LEU A 120 -3.96 20.41 10.34
N THR A 121 -4.97 20.93 9.66
CA THR A 121 -5.94 21.88 10.24
C THR A 121 -7.37 21.44 9.97
N ILE A 122 -8.33 21.98 10.72
CA ILE A 122 -9.76 21.75 10.50
C ILE A 122 -10.11 22.13 9.05
N GLY A 123 -10.85 21.25 8.37
CA GLY A 123 -11.24 21.38 6.96
C GLY A 123 -10.26 20.75 5.97
N ASP A 124 -9.04 20.39 6.38
CA ASP A 124 -8.15 19.62 5.50
C ASP A 124 -8.78 18.27 5.16
N ALA A 125 -8.77 17.93 3.87
CA ALA A 125 -9.08 16.58 3.41
C ALA A 125 -7.85 15.70 3.63
N ILE A 126 -8.04 14.51 4.18
CA ILE A 126 -6.95 13.57 4.43
C ILE A 126 -7.30 12.14 4.01
N VAL A 127 -6.26 11.38 3.71
CA VAL A 127 -6.30 9.92 3.64
C VAL A 127 -5.46 9.34 4.78
N THR A 128 -6.02 8.36 5.48
CA THR A 128 -5.40 7.68 6.62
C THR A 128 -5.00 6.27 6.22
N ILE A 129 -3.72 5.96 6.37
CA ILE A 129 -3.10 4.67 6.03
C ILE A 129 -2.89 3.86 7.32
N TYR A 130 -3.41 2.64 7.35
CA TYR A 130 -3.25 1.74 8.51
C TYR A 130 -1.90 1.00 8.48
N TYR A 131 -1.35 0.75 9.67
CA TYR A 131 -0.04 0.11 9.87
C TYR A 131 -0.09 -1.40 9.63
N ILE A 132 -0.04 -1.81 8.36
CA ILE A 132 -0.10 -3.21 7.95
C ILE A 132 0.94 -3.53 6.87
N PHE A 133 1.64 -4.65 7.04
CA PHE A 133 2.85 -4.98 6.28
C PHE A 133 2.64 -6.12 5.27
N ILE A 134 1.41 -6.33 4.79
CA ILE A 134 1.04 -7.50 3.96
C ILE A 134 0.78 -7.07 2.50
N PRO A 135 1.52 -7.63 1.52
CA PRO A 135 1.27 -7.37 0.09
C PRO A 135 0.07 -8.17 -0.43
N SER A 136 -0.52 -7.76 -1.55
CA SER A 136 -1.61 -8.51 -2.19
C SER A 136 -1.10 -9.75 -2.94
N ILE A 137 -0.05 -9.57 -3.74
CA ILE A 137 0.64 -10.65 -4.47
C ILE A 137 2.11 -10.64 -4.05
N LEU A 138 2.60 -11.77 -3.54
CA LEU A 138 4.00 -11.99 -3.21
C LEU A 138 4.51 -13.25 -3.90
N VAL A 139 5.52 -13.07 -4.75
CA VAL A 139 6.23 -14.19 -5.41
C VAL A 139 7.69 -14.18 -5.00
N THR A 140 8.19 -15.28 -4.46
CA THR A 140 9.58 -15.38 -3.99
C THR A 140 10.30 -16.57 -4.60
N ASP A 141 11.62 -16.48 -4.76
CA ASP A 141 12.49 -17.61 -5.15
C ASP A 141 11.99 -18.40 -6.37
N SER A 142 11.51 -17.71 -7.39
CA SER A 142 10.82 -18.32 -8.52
C SER A 142 11.42 -17.91 -9.86
N THR A 143 11.07 -18.62 -10.92
CA THR A 143 11.59 -18.37 -12.27
C THR A 143 10.46 -18.46 -13.28
N ASP A 144 10.50 -17.60 -14.32
CA ASP A 144 9.47 -17.50 -15.36
C ASP A 144 8.09 -17.14 -14.78
N LEU A 145 7.94 -15.88 -14.35
CA LEU A 145 6.69 -15.34 -13.82
C LEU A 145 5.94 -14.53 -14.88
N ILE A 146 4.67 -14.87 -15.11
CA ILE A 146 3.75 -14.09 -15.95
C ILE A 146 2.59 -13.55 -15.10
N ILE A 147 2.47 -12.23 -15.05
CA ILE A 147 1.32 -11.52 -14.50
C ILE A 147 0.59 -10.85 -15.67
N GLN A 148 -0.66 -11.24 -15.93
CA GLN A 148 -1.36 -10.77 -17.13
C GLN A 148 -2.83 -10.48 -16.87
N SER A 149 -3.33 -9.33 -17.32
CA SER A 149 -4.74 -8.97 -17.21
C SER A 149 -5.23 -9.06 -15.76
N ILE A 150 -4.63 -8.20 -14.92
CA ILE A 150 -4.94 -8.09 -13.49
C ILE A 150 -5.38 -6.66 -13.17
N ASN A 151 -6.53 -6.51 -12.52
CA ASN A 151 -6.90 -5.27 -11.87
C ASN A 151 -6.73 -5.42 -10.35
N ILE A 152 -6.29 -4.36 -9.68
CA ILE A 152 -6.30 -4.27 -8.23
C ILE A 152 -6.90 -2.92 -7.85
N HIS A 153 -7.95 -2.96 -7.03
CA HIS A 153 -8.71 -1.80 -6.59
C HIS A 153 -8.33 -1.34 -5.19
N SER A 154 -7.87 -2.28 -4.36
CA SER A 154 -7.23 -1.98 -3.08
C SER A 154 -6.32 -3.11 -2.58
N TYR A 155 -5.41 -2.76 -1.67
CA TYR A 155 -4.52 -3.68 -0.95
C TYR A 155 -3.92 -3.03 0.30
N TRP A 156 -3.54 -3.86 1.27
CA TRP A 156 -3.11 -3.41 2.60
C TRP A 156 -1.73 -2.76 2.66
N ARG A 157 -0.80 -3.14 1.76
CA ARG A 157 0.53 -2.53 1.71
C ARG A 157 1.06 -2.30 0.31
N ILE A 158 1.56 -3.34 -0.37
CA ILE A 158 2.12 -3.29 -1.73
C ILE A 158 1.30 -4.22 -2.64
N ALA A 159 1.04 -3.83 -3.88
CA ALA A 159 0.16 -4.60 -4.76
C ALA A 159 0.85 -5.89 -5.25
N LEU A 160 2.03 -5.74 -5.86
CA LEU A 160 2.85 -6.84 -6.33
C LEU A 160 4.27 -6.71 -5.79
N VAL A 161 4.71 -7.72 -5.04
CA VAL A 161 6.09 -7.87 -4.58
C VAL A 161 6.70 -9.09 -5.23
N THR A 162 7.92 -8.93 -5.75
CA THR A 162 8.77 -10.07 -6.12
C THR A 162 10.04 -10.05 -5.29
N ASN A 163 10.53 -11.21 -4.88
CA ASN A 163 11.81 -11.34 -4.18
C ASN A 163 12.64 -12.50 -4.75
N ARG A 164 13.79 -12.20 -5.35
CA ARG A 164 14.64 -13.20 -6.02
C ARG A 164 13.89 -13.99 -7.10
N VAL A 165 13.13 -13.27 -7.93
CA VAL A 165 12.44 -13.85 -9.09
C VAL A 165 13.25 -13.58 -10.36
N LYS A 166 13.33 -14.56 -11.26
CA LYS A 166 14.00 -14.42 -12.56
C LYS A 166 12.98 -14.40 -13.68
N ARG A 167 13.21 -13.55 -14.69
CA ARG A 167 12.41 -13.50 -15.93
C ARG A 167 10.92 -13.23 -15.66
N VAL A 168 10.60 -11.96 -15.50
CA VAL A 168 9.25 -11.50 -15.17
C VAL A 168 8.62 -10.79 -16.37
N ILE A 169 7.40 -11.20 -16.73
CA ILE A 169 6.57 -10.54 -17.74
C ILE A 169 5.29 -10.06 -17.07
N ILE A 170 5.04 -8.76 -17.15
CA ILE A 170 3.82 -8.10 -16.68
C ILE A 170 3.19 -7.38 -17.85
N SER A 171 1.91 -7.68 -18.10
CA SER A 171 1.14 -7.02 -19.15
C SER A 171 -0.30 -6.81 -18.72
N ASP A 172 -0.91 -5.69 -19.14
CA ASP A 172 -2.32 -5.42 -18.83
C ASP A 172 -2.60 -5.45 -17.31
N TYR A 173 -1.69 -4.87 -16.53
CA TYR A 173 -1.74 -4.81 -15.06
C TYR A 173 -2.15 -3.41 -14.59
N TYR A 174 -3.23 -3.32 -13.82
CA TYR A 174 -3.82 -2.03 -13.40
C TYR A 174 -4.02 -1.99 -11.90
N VAL A 175 -3.39 -1.02 -11.24
CA VAL A 175 -3.79 -0.56 -9.92
C VAL A 175 -4.54 0.75 -10.11
N ILE A 176 -5.87 0.71 -9.95
CA ILE A 176 -6.75 1.82 -10.30
C ILE A 176 -7.87 1.98 -9.28
N LEU A 177 -8.34 3.22 -9.14
CA LEU A 177 -9.48 3.52 -8.28
C LEU A 177 -10.73 2.73 -8.67
N TYR A 178 -11.52 2.44 -7.65
CA TYR A 178 -12.87 1.90 -7.77
C TYR A 178 -13.84 2.76 -6.97
N ASP A 179 -15.05 2.96 -7.51
CA ASP A 179 -16.21 3.47 -6.78
C ASP A 179 -16.01 4.77 -5.97
N GLY A 180 -15.34 5.77 -6.56
CA GLY A 180 -15.18 7.09 -5.93
C GLY A 180 -14.22 7.15 -4.73
N ARG A 181 -13.48 6.07 -4.44
CA ARG A 181 -12.41 6.04 -3.43
C ARG A 181 -11.33 7.08 -3.71
N TRP A 182 -10.68 7.55 -2.65
CA TRP A 182 -9.66 8.61 -2.74
C TRP A 182 -8.26 8.05 -2.99
N LEU A 183 -8.04 6.80 -2.59
CA LEU A 183 -6.81 6.06 -2.81
C LEU A 183 -7.16 4.74 -3.48
N SER A 184 -6.26 4.23 -4.33
CA SER A 184 -6.31 2.83 -4.72
C SER A 184 -5.62 2.00 -3.65
N ALA A 185 -4.46 2.42 -3.15
CA ALA A 185 -3.73 1.63 -2.16
C ALA A 185 -2.64 2.34 -1.36
N ASN A 186 -2.21 1.66 -0.29
CA ASN A 186 -1.40 2.18 0.82
C ASN A 186 0.11 2.33 0.59
N SER A 187 0.68 1.73 -0.45
CA SER A 187 2.09 1.90 -0.82
C SER A 187 2.28 1.41 -2.27
N ASP A 188 3.47 0.94 -2.63
CA ASP A 188 3.90 0.73 -4.00
C ASP A 188 2.93 -0.12 -4.81
N CYS A 189 2.80 0.23 -6.09
CA CYS A 189 2.05 -0.57 -7.05
C CYS A 189 2.81 -1.85 -7.43
N ILE A 190 4.11 -1.74 -7.69
CA ILE A 190 4.99 -2.87 -8.04
C ILE A 190 6.34 -2.67 -7.36
N HIS A 191 6.82 -3.70 -6.67
CA HIS A 191 8.08 -3.68 -5.95
C HIS A 191 8.92 -4.92 -6.29
N PHE A 192 10.07 -4.71 -6.93
CA PHE A 192 11.00 -5.76 -7.33
C PHE A 192 12.23 -5.78 -6.41
N ILE A 193 12.39 -6.87 -5.65
CA ILE A 193 13.53 -7.09 -4.76
C ILE A 193 14.41 -8.17 -5.35
N ARG A 194 15.63 -7.82 -5.78
CA ARG A 194 16.59 -8.78 -6.36
C ARG A 194 16.02 -9.57 -7.55
N THR A 195 15.11 -8.97 -8.30
CA THR A 195 14.57 -9.56 -9.52
C THR A 195 15.58 -9.38 -10.64
N SER A 196 15.83 -10.43 -11.41
CA SER A 196 16.98 -10.47 -12.32
C SER A 196 16.67 -11.12 -13.67
N GLU A 197 17.69 -11.11 -14.53
CA GLU A 197 17.65 -11.47 -15.95
C GLU A 197 16.84 -10.45 -16.77
N TYR A 198 15.51 -10.48 -16.71
CA TYR A 198 14.70 -9.42 -17.32
C TYR A 198 13.40 -9.17 -16.55
N ILE A 199 12.94 -7.92 -16.65
CA ILE A 199 11.60 -7.47 -16.26
C ILE A 199 11.00 -6.81 -17.50
N SER A 200 9.90 -7.34 -18.00
CA SER A 200 9.11 -6.74 -19.09
C SER A 200 7.79 -6.24 -18.51
N LEU A 201 7.52 -4.94 -18.63
CA LEU A 201 6.28 -4.30 -18.19
C LEU A 201 5.65 -3.57 -19.38
N SER A 202 4.41 -3.92 -19.71
CA SER A 202 3.71 -3.32 -20.87
C SER A 202 2.23 -3.08 -20.59
N ASN A 203 1.64 -2.08 -21.24
CA ASN A 203 0.19 -1.81 -21.21
C ASN A 203 -0.41 -1.79 -19.79
N SER A 204 0.32 -1.24 -18.83
CA SER A 204 0.00 -1.30 -17.40
C SER A 204 -0.17 0.11 -16.84
N LYS A 205 -0.93 0.26 -15.75
CA LYS A 205 -1.19 1.55 -15.12
C LYS A 205 -1.22 1.43 -13.61
N CYS A 206 -0.38 2.23 -12.94
CA CYS A 206 -0.45 2.46 -11.51
C CYS A 206 -1.01 3.86 -11.28
N GLN A 207 -2.15 3.96 -10.59
CA GLN A 207 -2.83 5.22 -10.36
C GLN A 207 -3.28 5.34 -8.91
N ARG A 208 -2.90 6.46 -8.27
CA ARG A 208 -3.43 6.92 -6.98
C ARG A 208 -3.19 5.95 -5.83
N GLN A 209 -2.09 5.21 -5.88
CA GLN A 209 -1.46 4.64 -4.70
C GLN A 209 -0.69 5.75 -3.95
N SER A 210 -0.42 5.56 -2.66
CA SER A 210 0.24 6.59 -1.81
C SER A 210 1.75 6.66 -1.94
N ASP A 211 2.35 5.80 -2.77
CA ASP A 211 3.79 5.64 -2.91
C ASP A 211 4.17 5.35 -4.39
N ASP A 212 5.32 4.75 -4.62
CA ASP A 212 5.87 4.56 -5.96
C ASP A 212 4.96 3.74 -6.91
N GLY A 213 4.93 4.14 -8.18
CA GLY A 213 4.32 3.31 -9.23
C GLY A 213 5.14 2.04 -9.51
N LEU A 214 6.45 2.11 -9.29
CA LEU A 214 7.38 1.03 -9.53
C LEU A 214 8.66 1.27 -8.73
N ASN A 215 9.07 0.28 -7.94
CA ASN A 215 10.37 0.26 -7.28
C ASN A 215 11.16 -0.98 -7.71
N VAL A 216 12.42 -0.80 -8.09
CA VAL A 216 13.35 -1.88 -8.45
C VAL A 216 14.61 -1.72 -7.62
N LEU A 217 14.84 -2.64 -6.68
CA LEU A 217 15.93 -2.53 -5.74
C LEU A 217 16.66 -3.85 -5.47
N THR A 218 17.87 -3.69 -4.94
CA THR A 218 18.63 -4.75 -4.28
C THR A 218 18.97 -4.25 -2.87
N PRO A 219 18.62 -5.00 -1.80
CA PRO A 219 18.88 -4.55 -0.45
C PRO A 219 20.39 -4.55 -0.18
N TYR A 220 20.85 -3.50 0.50
CA TYR A 220 22.19 -3.47 1.09
C TYR A 220 22.19 -4.19 2.43
N ILE A 221 23.33 -4.80 2.76
CA ILE A 221 23.62 -5.35 4.09
C ILE A 221 24.56 -4.38 4.80
N ILE A 222 24.25 -4.06 6.06
CA ILE A 222 25.16 -3.26 6.90
C ILE A 222 26.17 -4.22 7.52
N VAL A 223 27.45 -3.96 7.30
CA VAL A 223 28.53 -4.65 8.02
C VAL A 223 28.63 -4.04 9.41
N ALA A 224 28.18 -4.78 10.43
CA ALA A 224 28.26 -4.37 11.82
C ALA A 224 29.71 -4.40 12.34
N LYS A 225 30.47 -5.41 11.90
CA LYS A 225 31.84 -5.64 12.36
C LYS A 225 32.63 -6.50 11.38
N ALA A 226 33.86 -6.12 11.09
CA ALA A 226 34.84 -7.02 10.50
C ALA A 226 35.52 -7.83 11.62
N ILE A 227 35.45 -9.17 11.52
CA ILE A 227 36.15 -10.07 12.47
C ILE A 227 37.61 -10.22 12.04
N ASN A 228 37.85 -10.38 10.74
CA ASN A 228 39.16 -10.48 10.12
C ASN A 228 39.05 -10.11 8.62
N THR A 229 40.09 -10.37 7.83
CA THR A 229 40.18 -9.98 6.41
C THR A 229 39.19 -10.69 5.48
N THR A 230 38.52 -11.76 5.93
CA THR A 230 37.58 -12.54 5.11
C THR A 230 36.22 -12.75 5.76
N THR A 231 36.03 -12.27 7.00
CA THR A 231 34.83 -12.56 7.81
C THR A 231 34.24 -11.28 8.38
N VAL A 232 32.94 -11.08 8.14
CA VAL A 232 32.16 -9.96 8.68
C VAL A 232 30.90 -10.45 9.38
N ILE A 233 30.43 -9.68 10.36
CA ILE A 233 29.10 -9.81 10.95
C ILE A 233 28.21 -8.77 10.29
N ASN A 234 27.08 -9.21 9.74
CA ASN A 234 26.07 -8.32 9.20
C ASN A 234 25.04 -7.98 10.29
N GLN A 235 24.58 -6.74 10.30
CA GLN A 235 23.40 -6.37 11.08
C GLN A 235 22.14 -6.75 10.29
N ALA A 236 21.24 -7.51 10.89
CA ALA A 236 19.90 -7.69 10.35
C ALA A 236 19.05 -6.44 10.67
N PHE A 237 18.26 -5.98 9.72
CA PHE A 237 17.17 -5.05 10.01
C PHE A 237 16.04 -5.84 10.67
N ASN A 238 15.61 -5.39 11.86
CA ASN A 238 14.35 -5.83 12.47
C ASN A 238 13.19 -5.03 11.89
#